data_AF-A0A416VVE4-F1
#
_entry.id   AF-A0A416VVE4-F1
#
_cell.length_a   1.000
_cell.length_b   1.000
_cell.length_c   1.000
_cell.angle_alpha   90.00
_cell.angle_beta   90.00
_cell.angle_gamma   90.00
#
_symmetry.space_group_name_H-M   'P 1'
#
loop_
_entity.id
_entity.type
_entity.pdbx_description
1 polymer ?
#
loop_
_entity_poly.entity_id
_entity_poly.type
_entity_poly.pdbx_seq_one_letter_code
_entity_poly.pdbx_strand_id
1 'polypeptide(L)'
;MSKFALEEIDSIRGKQIFSKLIMDGICLFDEFASKLEEQYKSELDAIGYYMEAVANLQSLPDTKFRELKGGKGDVKEYEFKSRHLRVYVMQQKGGKIIVIGGYKNNQSKDILSFRSIKKQFLDSFKDIKS
;
A
#
# COMPACT_ATOMS: atom_id res chain seq x y z
N MET A 1 2.51 22.20 -3.61
CA MET A 1 2.80 20.92 -2.92
C MET A 1 1.50 20.18 -2.76
N SER A 2 1.49 18.87 -2.97
CA SER A 2 0.35 18.04 -2.61
C SER A 2 0.18 17.95 -1.10
N LYS A 3 -1.07 17.93 -0.64
CA LYS A 3 -1.44 17.73 0.76
C LYS A 3 -1.58 16.25 1.03
N PHE A 4 -0.89 15.75 2.05
CA PHE A 4 -0.96 14.35 2.42
C PHE A 4 -1.63 14.16 3.78
N ALA A 5 -2.45 13.13 3.89
CA ALA A 5 -3.03 12.65 5.14
C ALA A 5 -3.00 11.11 5.18
N LEU A 6 -3.12 10.56 6.38
CA LEU A 6 -3.23 9.12 6.61
C LEU A 6 -4.56 8.83 7.30
N GLU A 7 -5.27 7.83 6.79
CA GLU A 7 -6.50 7.31 7.38
C GLU A 7 -6.26 5.87 7.85
N GLU A 8 -6.41 5.59 9.14
CA GLU A 8 -6.26 4.23 9.67
C GLU A 8 -7.40 3.32 9.19
N ILE A 9 -7.08 2.05 8.96
CA ILE A 9 -8.03 1.04 8.50
C ILE A 9 -8.47 0.19 9.69
N ASP A 10 -9.57 0.58 10.33
CA ASP A 10 -10.11 -0.07 11.52
C ASP A 10 -10.53 -1.54 11.31
N SER A 11 -10.78 -1.93 10.04
CA SER A 11 -11.15 -3.30 9.70
C SER A 11 -10.00 -4.28 9.76
N ILE A 12 -8.74 -3.82 9.70
CA ILE A 12 -7.54 -4.67 9.79
C ILE A 12 -7.06 -4.65 11.23
N ARG A 13 -7.44 -5.68 11.99
CA ARG A 13 -7.10 -5.79 13.42
C ARG A 13 -5.81 -6.56 13.61
N GLY A 14 -4.80 -5.93 14.21
CA GLY A 14 -3.58 -6.62 14.58
C GLY A 14 -2.61 -5.78 15.38
N LYS A 15 -1.41 -6.31 15.60
CA LYS A 15 -0.31 -5.62 16.30
C LYS A 15 0.30 -4.51 15.47
N GLN A 16 0.25 -4.62 14.14
CA GLN A 16 0.66 -3.57 13.23
C GLN A 16 -0.56 -2.83 12.68
N ILE A 17 -0.49 -1.50 12.66
CA ILE A 17 -1.52 -0.65 12.07
C ILE A 17 -1.40 -0.59 10.55
N PHE A 18 -2.53 -0.50 9.86
CA PHE A 18 -2.58 -0.19 8.44
C PHE A 18 -3.28 1.13 8.22
N SER A 19 -2.68 2.01 7.42
CA SER A 19 -3.28 3.29 7.05
C SER A 19 -3.34 3.44 5.54
N LYS A 20 -4.35 4.08 5.00
CA LYS A 20 -4.42 4.50 3.59
C LYS A 20 -3.80 5.88 3.45
N LEU A 21 -3.06 6.07 2.36
CA LEU A 21 -2.56 7.39 1.97
C LEU A 21 -3.66 8.17 1.24
N ILE A 22 -3.91 9.39 1.71
CA ILE A 22 -4.77 10.38 1.05
C ILE A 22 -3.86 11.47 0.50
N MET A 23 -3.98 11.76 -0.79
CA MET A 23 -3.25 12.80 -1.50
C MET A 23 -4.25 13.78 -2.10
N ASP A 24 -4.18 15.05 -1.70
CA ASP A 24 -5.07 16.12 -2.17
C ASP A 24 -6.56 15.79 -1.99
N GLY A 25 -6.89 15.09 -0.89
CA GLY A 25 -8.25 14.64 -0.56
C GLY A 25 -8.68 13.35 -1.26
N ILE A 26 -7.81 12.74 -2.06
CA ILE A 26 -8.09 11.52 -2.82
C ILE A 26 -7.30 10.35 -2.24
N CYS A 27 -8.00 9.25 -1.93
CA CYS A 27 -7.36 7.97 -1.62
C CYS A 27 -7.23 7.13 -2.91
N LEU A 28 -6.02 7.02 -3.44
CA LEU A 28 -5.76 6.28 -4.70
C LEU A 28 -6.08 4.79 -4.60
N PHE A 29 -5.97 4.21 -3.40
CA PHE A 29 -6.36 2.83 -3.17
C PHE A 29 -7.89 2.65 -3.23
N ASP A 30 -8.65 3.56 -2.61
CA ASP A 30 -10.12 3.49 -2.65
C ASP A 30 -10.65 3.75 -4.07
N GLU A 31 -10.04 4.68 -4.82
CA GLU A 31 -10.36 4.89 -6.23
C GLU A 31 -10.12 3.64 -7.09
N PHE A 32 -9.02 2.93 -6.81
CA PHE A 32 -8.74 1.67 -7.47
C PHE A 32 -9.80 0.62 -7.10
N ALA A 33 -10.08 0.45 -5.81
CA ALA A 33 -11.04 -0.52 -5.30
C ALA A 33 -12.47 -0.26 -5.82
N SER A 34 -12.89 1.01 -5.92
CA SER A 34 -14.22 1.38 -6.42
C SER A 34 -14.39 1.10 -7.92
N LYS A 35 -13.29 1.08 -8.68
CA LYS A 35 -13.27 0.83 -10.13
C LYS A 35 -13.00 -0.66 -10.46
N LEU A 36 -12.82 -1.52 -9.45
CA LEU A 36 -12.63 -2.95 -9.68
C LEU A 36 -13.91 -3.59 -10.19
N GLU A 37 -13.76 -4.40 -11.23
CA GLU A 37 -14.84 -5.27 -11.71
C GLU A 37 -15.16 -6.35 -10.66
N GLU A 38 -16.42 -6.79 -10.64
CA GLU A 38 -16.94 -7.76 -9.67
C GLU A 38 -16.07 -9.03 -9.56
N GLN A 39 -15.57 -9.51 -10.71
CA GLN A 39 -14.72 -10.70 -10.78
C GLN A 39 -13.43 -10.61 -9.95
N TYR A 40 -12.93 -9.39 -9.68
CA TYR A 40 -11.70 -9.18 -8.93
C TYR A 40 -11.91 -8.87 -7.45
N LYS A 41 -13.16 -8.67 -6.99
CA LYS A 41 -13.44 -8.35 -5.59
C LYS A 41 -12.96 -9.44 -4.62
N SER A 42 -13.20 -10.70 -4.97
CA SER A 42 -12.70 -11.84 -4.17
C SER A 42 -11.16 -11.86 -4.03
N GLU A 43 -10.43 -11.32 -5.01
CA GLU A 43 -8.98 -11.19 -4.92
C GLU A 43 -8.56 -10.05 -4.00
N LEU A 44 -9.32 -8.96 -3.97
CA LEU A 44 -9.11 -7.86 -3.04
C LEU A 44 -9.39 -8.32 -1.60
N ASP A 45 -10.47 -9.08 -1.37
CA ASP A 45 -10.78 -9.67 -0.07
C ASP A 45 -9.65 -10.59 0.42
N ALA A 46 -9.12 -11.44 -0.47
CA ALA A 46 -7.96 -12.27 -0.17
C ALA A 46 -6.74 -11.44 0.27
N ILE A 47 -6.51 -10.29 -0.38
CA ILE A 47 -5.45 -9.36 0.02
C ILE A 47 -5.75 -8.76 1.39
N GLY A 48 -7.00 -8.43 1.70
CA GLY A 48 -7.44 -7.99 3.03
C GLY A 48 -7.08 -9.00 4.12
N TYR A 49 -7.38 -10.29 3.91
CA TYR A 49 -6.97 -11.36 4.82
C TYR A 49 -5.44 -11.46 4.97
N TYR A 50 -4.69 -11.25 3.89
CA TYR A 50 -3.22 -11.23 3.96
C TYR A 50 -2.70 -10.03 4.76
N MET A 51 -3.34 -8.86 4.65
CA MET A 51 -2.99 -7.69 5.45
C MET A 51 -3.24 -7.94 6.93
N GLU A 52 -4.36 -8.56 7.30
CA GLU A 52 -4.66 -8.92 8.69
C GLU A 52 -3.68 -9.96 9.25
N ALA A 53 -3.31 -10.97 8.45
CA ALA A 53 -2.26 -11.92 8.82
C ALA A 53 -0.92 -11.21 9.10
N VAL A 54 -0.49 -10.32 8.20
CA VAL A 54 0.73 -9.50 8.39
C VAL A 54 0.59 -8.57 9.60
N ALA A 55 -0.60 -7.99 9.82
CA ALA A 55 -0.90 -7.16 10.98
C ALA A 55 -0.67 -7.92 12.28
N ASN A 56 -0.98 -9.21 12.30
CA ASN A 56 -0.78 -10.12 13.42
C ASN A 56 0.62 -10.79 13.45
N LEU A 57 1.59 -10.24 12.72
CA LEU A 57 2.97 -10.73 12.65
C LEU A 57 3.12 -12.13 12.06
N GLN A 58 2.14 -12.59 11.27
CA GLN A 58 2.25 -13.87 10.58
C GLN A 58 3.14 -13.73 9.34
N SER A 59 4.00 -14.71 9.14
CA SER A 59 4.80 -14.83 7.92
C SER A 59 3.93 -15.34 6.78
N LEU A 60 4.00 -14.68 5.63
CA LEU A 60 3.34 -15.10 4.40
C LEU A 60 4.39 -15.50 3.35
N PRO A 61 4.06 -16.44 2.45
CA PRO A 61 4.90 -16.74 1.30
C PRO A 61 5.11 -15.53 0.38
N ASP A 62 6.26 -15.46 -0.30
CA ASP A 62 6.60 -14.43 -1.30
C ASP A 62 5.61 -14.35 -2.48
N THR A 63 4.82 -15.40 -2.67
CA THR A 63 3.74 -15.43 -3.65
C THR A 63 2.56 -14.54 -3.26
N LYS A 64 2.39 -14.25 -1.95
CA LYS A 64 1.30 -13.45 -1.35
C LYS A 64 1.76 -12.10 -0.80
N PHE A 65 2.92 -12.04 -0.16
CA PHE A 65 3.48 -10.81 0.39
C PHE A 65 5.01 -10.85 0.32
N ARG A 66 5.63 -9.78 -0.19
CA ARG A 66 7.10 -9.69 -0.30
C ARG A 66 7.60 -8.26 -0.24
N GLU A 67 8.87 -8.10 0.12
CA GLU A 67 9.59 -6.82 -0.01
C GLU A 67 9.95 -6.56 -1.48
N LEU A 68 9.75 -5.33 -1.95
CA LEU A 68 10.14 -4.90 -3.30
C LEU A 68 11.63 -4.59 -3.35
N LYS A 69 12.32 -5.11 -4.37
CA LYS A 69 13.74 -4.82 -4.61
C LYS A 69 13.93 -3.48 -5.32
N GLY A 70 15.07 -2.84 -5.07
CA GLY A 70 15.48 -1.61 -5.76
C GLY A 70 14.75 -0.35 -5.29
N GLY A 71 14.09 -0.40 -4.13
CA GLY A 71 13.58 0.80 -3.46
C GLY A 71 14.74 1.71 -3.07
N LYS A 72 14.57 3.02 -3.24
CA LYS A 72 15.52 4.04 -2.77
C LYS A 72 15.06 4.59 -1.42
N GLY A 73 16.01 4.83 -0.52
CA GLY A 73 15.80 5.38 0.83
C GLY A 73 15.59 4.32 1.91
N ASP A 74 15.42 4.78 3.15
CA ASP A 74 15.35 3.91 4.35
C ASP A 74 13.96 3.30 4.60
N VAL A 75 12.95 3.76 3.84
CA VAL A 75 11.57 3.27 3.95
C VAL A 75 11.38 2.06 3.05
N LYS A 76 11.24 0.89 3.69
CA LYS A 76 10.96 -0.39 3.01
C LYS A 76 9.64 -0.35 2.24
N GLU A 77 9.66 -1.03 1.11
CA GLU A 77 8.55 -1.14 0.16
C GLU A 77 8.08 -2.59 0.10
N TYR A 78 6.78 -2.83 0.07
CA TYR A 78 6.21 -4.17 0.00
C TYR A 78 5.06 -4.25 -1.00
N GLU A 79 4.75 -5.47 -1.39
CA GLU A 79 3.68 -5.80 -2.32
C GLU A 79 2.86 -6.98 -1.79
N PHE A 80 1.55 -6.79 -1.66
CA PHE A 80 0.56 -7.85 -1.52
C PHE A 80 0.09 -8.32 -2.89
N LYS A 81 -0.16 -9.62 -3.00
CA LYS A 81 -0.40 -10.29 -4.28
C LYS A 81 -1.56 -11.25 -4.15
N SER A 82 -2.54 -11.09 -5.04
CA SER A 82 -3.51 -12.12 -5.39
C SER A 82 -3.58 -12.19 -6.91
N ARG A 83 -3.75 -13.37 -7.50
CA ARG A 83 -3.69 -13.69 -8.94
C ARG A 83 -3.37 -12.48 -9.85
N HIS A 84 -4.37 -11.66 -10.14
CA HIS A 84 -4.33 -10.48 -11.01
C HIS A 84 -4.04 -9.18 -10.27
N LEU A 85 -4.38 -9.05 -8.99
CA LEU A 85 -4.25 -7.81 -8.23
C LEU A 85 -2.93 -7.68 -7.45
N ARG A 86 -2.44 -6.44 -7.35
CA ARG A 86 -1.29 -6.05 -6.53
C ARG A 86 -1.68 -4.86 -5.66
N VAL A 87 -1.27 -4.87 -4.41
CA VAL A 87 -1.40 -3.70 -3.53
C VAL A 87 -0.04 -3.34 -2.97
N TYR A 88 0.38 -2.10 -3.20
CA TYR A 88 1.69 -1.60 -2.84
C TYR A 88 1.62 -0.81 -1.55
N VAL A 89 2.49 -1.17 -0.61
CA VAL A 89 2.52 -0.58 0.73
C VAL A 89 3.95 -0.19 1.10
N MET A 90 4.08 0.82 1.95
CA MET A 90 5.36 1.25 2.51
C MET A 90 5.37 1.09 4.03
N GLN A 91 6.55 0.89 4.61
CA GLN A 91 6.70 0.78 6.07
C GLN A 91 6.42 2.12 6.75
N GLN A 92 5.69 2.07 7.87
CA GLN A 92 5.58 3.17 8.83
C GLN A 92 5.92 2.71 10.25
N LYS A 93 6.03 3.64 11.20
CA LYS A 93 6.19 3.28 12.61
C LYS A 93 4.95 2.48 13.06
N GLY A 94 5.18 1.29 13.59
CA GLY A 94 4.10 0.43 14.07
C GLY A 94 3.26 -0.25 13.00
N GLY A 95 3.61 -0.15 11.71
CA GLY A 95 2.85 -0.88 10.67
C GLY A 95 3.13 -0.44 9.24
N LYS A 96 2.11 -0.35 8.40
CA LYS A 96 2.26 -0.09 6.94
C LYS A 96 1.25 0.92 6.42
N ILE A 97 1.64 1.65 5.37
CA ILE A 97 0.78 2.58 4.65
C ILE A 97 0.46 2.00 3.27
N ILE A 98 -0.82 1.83 2.96
CA ILE A 98 -1.32 1.50 1.64
C ILE A 98 -1.27 2.75 0.77
N VAL A 99 -0.62 2.64 -0.39
CA VAL A 99 -0.43 3.76 -1.29
C VAL A 99 -1.30 3.62 -2.55
N ILE A 100 -1.21 2.48 -3.24
CA ILE A 100 -1.95 2.26 -4.49
C ILE A 100 -2.20 0.77 -4.73
N GLY A 101 -3.31 0.45 -5.38
CA GLY A 101 -3.60 -0.87 -5.94
C GLY A 101 -3.47 -0.87 -7.46
N GLY A 102 -3.21 -2.03 -8.05
CA GLY A 102 -3.02 -2.17 -9.48
C GLY A 102 -3.14 -3.59 -9.97
N TYR A 103 -2.97 -3.77 -11.29
CA TYR A 103 -3.04 -5.08 -11.94
C TYR A 103 -1.65 -5.59 -12.26
N LYS A 104 -1.46 -6.92 -12.20
CA LYS A 104 -0.18 -7.60 -12.46
C LYS A 104 0.43 -7.22 -13.82
N ASN A 105 -0.39 -7.05 -14.85
CA ASN A 105 0.06 -6.69 -16.21
C ASN A 105 0.63 -5.25 -16.29
N ASN A 106 0.27 -4.38 -15.35
CA ASN A 106 0.72 -2.99 -15.28
C ASN A 106 1.74 -2.75 -14.15
N GLN A 107 2.23 -3.81 -13.52
CA GLN A 107 3.10 -3.77 -12.33
C GLN A 107 4.28 -2.80 -12.46
N SER A 108 4.98 -2.78 -13.59
CA SER A 108 6.12 -1.86 -13.79
C SER A 108 5.70 -0.39 -13.73
N LYS A 109 4.54 -0.03 -14.31
CA LYS A 109 4.00 1.33 -14.26
C LYS A 109 3.52 1.66 -12.84
N ASP A 110 2.83 0.73 -12.20
CA ASP A 110 2.30 0.94 -10.85
C ASP A 110 3.43 1.14 -9.82
N ILE A 111 4.53 0.39 -9.92
CA ILE A 111 5.71 0.56 -9.06
C ILE A 111 6.36 1.94 -9.26
N LEU A 112 6.41 2.45 -10.49
CA LEU A 112 6.92 3.80 -10.75
C LEU A 112 6.02 4.87 -10.11
N SER A 113 4.70 4.75 -10.29
CA SER A 113 3.72 5.63 -9.66
C SER A 113 3.82 5.58 -8.13
N PHE A 114 3.83 4.38 -7.57
CA PHE A 114 4.01 4.14 -6.13
C PHE A 114 5.27 4.84 -5.59
N ARG A 115 6.43 4.66 -6.24
CA ARG A 115 7.68 5.29 -5.81
C ARG A 115 7.66 6.82 -5.94
N SER A 116 6.99 7.34 -6.98
CA SER A 116 6.80 8.78 -7.15
C SER A 116 5.97 9.37 -6.01
N ILE A 117 4.83 8.75 -5.69
CA ILE A 117 3.94 9.17 -4.60
C ILE A 117 4.65 9.05 -3.25
N LYS A 118 5.33 7.93 -2.99
CA LYS A 118 6.16 7.73 -1.79
C LYS A 118 7.16 8.87 -1.62
N LYS A 119 7.87 9.23 -2.69
CA LYS A 119 8.86 10.31 -2.64
C LYS A 119 8.21 11.63 -2.28
N GLN A 120 7.12 12.01 -2.95
CA GLN A 120 6.39 13.24 -2.66
C GLN A 120 5.87 13.29 -1.22
N PHE A 121 5.32 12.18 -0.73
CA PHE A 121 4.91 12.02 0.66
C PHE A 121 6.09 12.30 1.59
N LEU A 122 7.19 11.54 1.46
CA LEU A 122 8.34 11.68 2.36
C LEU A 122 8.98 13.07 2.32
N ASP A 123 9.02 13.71 1.15
CA ASP A 123 9.57 15.06 1.01
C ASP A 123 8.65 16.10 1.70
N SER A 124 7.33 15.94 1.64
CA SER A 124 6.38 16.83 2.33
C SER A 124 6.51 16.85 3.86
N PHE A 125 7.08 15.79 4.48
CA PHE A 125 7.36 15.75 5.92
C PHE A 125 8.78 16.17 6.29
N LYS A 126 9.71 16.23 5.32
CA LYS A 126 11.05 16.79 5.56
C LYS A 126 10.98 18.30 5.67
N ASP A 127 10.15 18.93 4.84
CA ASP A 127 9.96 20.39 4.84
C ASP A 127 9.30 20.92 6.13
N ILE A 128 8.73 20.05 6.96
CA ILE A 128 8.15 20.41 8.28
C ILE A 128 9.23 20.42 9.39
N LYS A 129 10.43 19.88 9.12
CA LYS A 129 11.55 19.79 10.09
C LYS A 129 12.72 20.74 9.81
N SER A 130 12.59 21.68 8.87
CA SER A 130 13.57 22.74 8.60
C SER A 130 13.07 24.11 9.01
#